data_AF-A0A3N9NMK0-F1
#
_entry.id   AF-A0A3N9NMK0-F1
#
_cell.length_a   1.000
_cell.length_b   1.000
_cell.length_c   1.000
_cell.angle_alpha   90.00
_cell.angle_beta   90.00
_cell.angle_gamma   90.00
#
_symmetry.space_group_name_H-M   'P 1'
#
loop_
_entity.id
_entity.type
_entity.pdbx_description
1 polymer ?
#
loop_
_entity_poly.entity_id
_entity_poly.type
_entity_poly.pdbx_seq_one_letter_code
_entity_poly.pdbx_strand_id
1 'polypeptide(L)'
;MSDKSSAEKTEKKRRRSPISSPKLKWVSTRLLDDVFTDEVSLFKPHFDVDYEAYLQRLWESNPDIYEILKNTDDLEKARDALYTYLEKAERSVFSLDNDLHILEKSTVRECIRVFRSIIGPINEFRTEFSALDSLWKLARNKRDELDSKISVGFVMEFINLFRGVIGKSNIYLENVQIKKGIPDFLKLKGRDASTVRTEILDDLGSSVQKYFKKYPSGLEDEVVSWRLQNRKKIIRYFKGSQEDWNDYKWHLKNVVKDAQPLVDLIELTNDQREAIEKARKNKIAFGITPYYLSLMDTRLSIGYDHAVRMQVIPPKEYVDKLSEHQADRKITFDFMGEHDTSPVDLITRRYPQIAILKPFNTCAQICVYCQRNWEIERVLEPKALASQKSVDAALEWLDEHKSVGDILVTGGDPMVMKDSQLERILANLSAKNHVYRIRIGTRTPVVLPMRFTDRLMDILTRYHEPPKREIAIVTHFEHSYEITPEAMEAVQKLRKAGMSVYNQQVYTVENSRRFETVKLRRDLKSIGVDPYYTFNMKGKEETSR
;
A
#
# COMPACT_ATOMS: atom_id res chain seq x y z
N MET A 1 72.48 -32.58 -39.39
CA MET A 1 72.86 -31.16 -39.55
C MET A 1 71.72 -30.31 -39.03
N SER A 2 72.02 -29.49 -38.03
CA SER A 2 71.40 -28.20 -37.63
C SER A 2 69.88 -27.98 -37.82
N ASP A 3 69.07 -27.77 -36.78
CA ASP A 3 68.95 -26.63 -35.83
C ASP A 3 67.91 -25.56 -36.28
N LYS A 4 66.97 -25.23 -35.37
CA LYS A 4 66.13 -23.99 -35.25
C LYS A 4 65.02 -23.71 -36.30
N SER A 5 63.89 -23.05 -36.03
CA SER A 5 63.25 -22.48 -34.82
C SER A 5 61.81 -22.01 -35.13
N SER A 6 61.02 -21.77 -34.06
CA SER A 6 60.02 -20.70 -33.87
C SER A 6 58.85 -20.55 -34.87
N ALA A 7 57.61 -20.90 -34.51
CA ALA A 7 56.66 -20.12 -33.68
C ALA A 7 55.90 -19.04 -34.46
N GLU A 8 54.60 -19.28 -34.73
CA GLU A 8 53.46 -18.39 -34.44
C GLU A 8 52.18 -18.98 -35.06
N LYS A 9 51.36 -19.66 -34.24
CA LYS A 9 49.97 -19.97 -34.58
C LYS A 9 49.09 -18.93 -33.91
N THR A 10 48.64 -17.94 -34.68
CA THR A 10 47.64 -16.96 -34.27
C THR A 10 46.26 -17.62 -34.25
N GLU A 11 45.82 -18.00 -33.06
CA GLU A 11 44.47 -18.47 -32.79
C GLU A 11 43.49 -17.27 -32.89
N LYS A 12 42.76 -17.16 -34.01
CA LYS A 12 41.68 -16.18 -34.18
C LYS A 12 40.56 -16.46 -33.18
N LYS A 13 40.66 -15.88 -31.98
CA LYS A 13 39.53 -15.68 -31.06
C LYS A 13 38.41 -14.95 -31.81
N ARG A 14 37.34 -15.68 -32.18
CA ARG A 14 36.04 -15.08 -32.49
C ARG A 14 35.59 -14.30 -31.26
N ARG A 15 35.85 -12.99 -31.24
CA ARG A 15 35.23 -12.05 -30.32
C ARG A 15 33.72 -12.15 -30.54
N ARG A 16 33.01 -12.77 -29.60
CA ARG A 16 31.56 -12.58 -29.46
C ARG A 16 31.36 -11.07 -29.30
N SER A 17 30.65 -10.46 -30.24
CA SER A 17 30.16 -9.10 -30.10
C SER A 17 29.44 -8.98 -28.76
N PRO A 18 29.70 -7.93 -27.96
CA PRO A 18 28.92 -7.70 -26.75
C PRO A 18 27.45 -7.63 -27.17
N ILE A 19 26.61 -8.43 -26.52
CA ILE A 19 25.16 -8.33 -26.64
C ILE A 19 24.83 -6.88 -26.35
N SER A 20 24.46 -6.12 -27.38
CA SER A 20 24.05 -4.74 -27.19
C SER A 20 22.84 -4.78 -26.29
N SER A 21 22.99 -4.22 -25.08
CA SER A 21 21.89 -4.00 -24.16
C SER A 21 20.73 -3.39 -24.96
N PRO A 22 19.50 -3.92 -24.86
CA PRO A 22 18.36 -3.32 -25.53
C PRO A 22 18.32 -1.84 -25.17
N LYS A 23 18.35 -0.98 -26.19
CA LYS A 23 18.27 0.47 -26.00
C LYS A 23 16.92 0.77 -25.35
N LEU A 24 16.98 1.07 -24.04
CA LEU A 24 15.88 1.39 -23.16
C LEU A 24 15.03 2.51 -23.77
N LYS A 25 13.73 2.26 -23.92
CA LYS A 25 12.73 3.26 -24.30
C LYS A 25 11.73 3.35 -23.15
N TRP A 26 11.89 4.32 -22.26
CA TRP A 26 10.98 4.52 -21.12
C TRP A 26 10.77 5.99 -20.80
N VAL A 27 9.82 6.26 -19.91
CA VAL A 27 8.83 7.33 -19.95
C VAL A 27 8.74 7.90 -18.51
N SER A 28 9.16 9.15 -18.26
CA SER A 28 8.90 9.96 -17.05
C SER A 28 7.63 10.78 -17.17
N THR A 29 7.24 11.56 -16.15
CA THR A 29 5.99 12.32 -16.18
C THR A 29 6.19 13.74 -15.66
N ARG A 30 5.74 14.73 -16.43
CA ARG A 30 5.67 16.17 -16.13
C ARG A 30 4.20 16.58 -16.04
N LEU A 31 3.84 17.38 -15.05
CA LEU A 31 2.48 17.90 -14.85
C LEU A 31 2.25 19.13 -15.76
N LEU A 32 1.97 18.86 -17.02
CA LEU A 32 1.40 19.82 -17.97
C LEU A 32 -0.10 19.49 -18.08
N ASP A 33 -0.95 20.23 -17.37
CA ASP A 33 -2.43 20.22 -17.45
C ASP A 33 -3.24 19.13 -16.71
N ASP A 34 -2.85 18.73 -15.48
CA ASP A 34 -3.51 17.68 -14.66
C ASP A 34 -3.61 16.29 -15.31
N VAL A 35 -3.27 16.22 -16.59
CA VAL A 35 -2.71 15.09 -17.28
C VAL A 35 -1.24 15.08 -16.89
N PHE A 36 -0.88 14.07 -16.10
CA PHE A 36 0.47 13.54 -16.06
C PHE A 36 0.90 13.24 -17.52
N THR A 37 1.53 14.20 -18.20
CA THR A 37 2.12 14.02 -19.53
C THR A 37 3.49 13.42 -19.37
N ASP A 38 3.78 12.40 -20.16
CA ASP A 38 5.04 11.73 -19.99
C ASP A 38 6.22 12.43 -20.72
N GLU A 39 7.23 12.96 -20.01
CA GLU A 39 8.57 13.25 -20.58
C GLU A 39 9.48 12.02 -20.42
N VAL A 40 10.79 12.00 -20.65
CA VAL A 40 11.67 10.86 -20.31
C VAL A 40 12.81 11.38 -19.46
N SER A 41 12.90 10.96 -18.20
CA SER A 41 13.92 11.41 -17.25
C SER A 41 14.73 10.22 -16.75
N LEU A 42 16.05 10.38 -16.82
CA LEU A 42 17.06 9.45 -16.32
C LEU A 42 17.13 9.41 -14.77
N PHE A 43 16.29 10.20 -14.11
CA PHE A 43 16.32 10.43 -12.68
C PHE A 43 14.97 10.07 -12.06
N LYS A 44 15.00 9.47 -10.86
CA LYS A 44 13.79 9.25 -10.04
C LYS A 44 12.97 10.55 -10.01
N PRO A 45 11.63 10.50 -10.22
CA PRO A 45 10.81 11.69 -10.16
C PRO A 45 11.00 12.36 -8.79
N HIS A 46 11.46 13.60 -8.81
CA HIS A 46 11.49 14.47 -7.63
C HIS A 46 10.22 15.31 -7.69
N PHE A 47 9.38 15.21 -6.66
CA PHE A 47 8.17 16.00 -6.56
C PHE A 47 8.52 17.30 -5.86
N ASP A 48 8.94 18.31 -6.62
CA ASP A 48 9.00 19.68 -6.11
C ASP A 48 7.60 20.26 -6.06
N VAL A 49 7.19 20.69 -4.86
CA VAL A 49 5.87 21.27 -4.63
C VAL A 49 5.94 22.78 -4.86
N ASP A 50 5.50 23.21 -6.04
CA ASP A 50 5.38 24.63 -6.38
C ASP A 50 4.02 25.19 -5.92
N TYR A 51 4.00 25.73 -4.70
CA TYR A 51 2.80 26.28 -4.07
C TYR A 51 2.16 27.39 -4.92
N GLU A 52 2.97 28.27 -5.52
CA GLU A 52 2.46 29.40 -6.32
C GLU A 52 1.78 28.91 -7.59
N ALA A 53 2.38 27.94 -8.27
CA ALA A 53 1.77 27.34 -9.45
C ALA A 53 0.42 26.68 -9.12
N TYR A 54 0.30 26.00 -7.96
CA TYR A 54 -0.99 25.44 -7.54
C TYR A 54 -2.01 26.51 -7.18
N LEU A 55 -1.60 27.61 -6.54
CA LEU A 55 -2.52 28.69 -6.22
C LEU A 55 -3.02 29.40 -7.49
N GLN A 56 -2.16 29.60 -8.49
CA GLN A 56 -2.58 30.12 -9.79
C GLN A 56 -3.60 29.17 -10.44
N ARG A 57 -3.31 27.85 -10.45
CA ARG A 57 -4.22 26.84 -11.00
C ARG A 57 -5.58 26.79 -10.28
N LEU A 58 -5.62 27.04 -8.97
CA LEU A 58 -6.87 27.16 -8.22
C LEU A 58 -7.78 28.22 -8.82
N TRP A 59 -7.26 29.40 -9.12
CA TRP A 59 -8.05 30.49 -9.68
C TRP A 59 -8.42 30.26 -11.16
N GLU A 60 -7.51 29.66 -11.94
CA GLU A 60 -7.79 29.25 -13.32
C GLU A 60 -8.84 28.15 -13.41
N SER A 61 -8.97 27.32 -12.37
CA SER A 61 -9.92 26.20 -12.34
C SER A 61 -11.38 26.67 -12.34
N ASN A 62 -11.66 27.84 -11.76
CA ASN A 62 -12.95 28.52 -11.82
C ASN A 62 -12.78 30.04 -11.59
N PRO A 63 -12.64 30.83 -12.67
CA PRO A 63 -12.42 32.26 -12.59
C PRO A 63 -13.59 33.04 -11.96
N ASP A 64 -14.83 32.56 -12.09
CA ASP A 64 -16.00 33.22 -11.50
C ASP A 64 -15.93 33.21 -9.97
N ILE A 65 -15.53 32.07 -9.38
CA ILE A 65 -15.33 31.97 -7.94
C ILE A 65 -14.20 32.91 -7.49
N TYR A 66 -13.09 32.96 -8.22
CA TYR A 66 -11.99 33.87 -7.92
C TYR A 66 -12.44 35.33 -7.91
N GLU A 67 -13.16 35.78 -8.94
CA GLU A 67 -13.67 37.15 -9.03
C GLU A 67 -14.70 37.48 -7.93
N ILE A 68 -15.55 36.52 -7.54
CA ILE A 68 -16.45 36.69 -6.39
C ILE A 68 -15.64 36.95 -5.12
N LEU A 69 -14.69 36.08 -4.80
CA LEU A 69 -13.89 36.17 -3.58
C LEU A 69 -13.02 37.43 -3.53
N LYS A 70 -12.44 37.82 -4.67
CA LYS A 70 -11.56 38.98 -4.77
C LYS A 70 -12.30 40.30 -4.57
N ASN A 71 -13.53 40.41 -5.11
CA ASN A 71 -14.24 41.68 -5.20
C ASN A 71 -15.21 41.92 -4.03
N THR A 72 -15.54 40.91 -3.23
CA THR A 72 -16.37 41.12 -2.02
C THR A 72 -15.55 41.64 -0.86
N ASP A 73 -16.02 42.71 -0.23
CA ASP A 73 -15.41 43.41 0.90
C ASP A 73 -15.65 42.75 2.26
N ASP A 74 -16.64 41.86 2.33
CA ASP A 74 -17.10 41.18 3.53
C ASP A 74 -17.25 39.67 3.30
N LEU A 75 -16.95 38.87 4.33
CA LEU A 75 -16.93 37.41 4.25
C LEU A 75 -18.35 36.82 4.09
N GLU A 76 -19.35 37.40 4.77
CA GLU A 76 -20.74 36.95 4.63
C GLU A 76 -21.28 37.29 3.23
N LYS A 77 -20.98 38.48 2.72
CA LYS A 77 -21.30 38.81 1.32
C LYS A 77 -20.61 37.89 0.32
N ALA A 78 -19.36 37.48 0.58
CA ALA A 78 -18.66 36.48 -0.23
C ALA A 78 -19.42 35.15 -0.24
N ARG A 79 -19.89 34.70 0.93
CA ARG A 79 -20.67 33.47 1.08
C ARG A 79 -21.98 33.52 0.30
N ASP A 80 -22.74 34.60 0.43
CA ASP A 80 -24.02 34.78 -0.27
C ASP A 80 -23.83 34.84 -1.79
N ALA A 81 -22.79 35.53 -2.26
CA ALA A 81 -22.42 35.58 -3.67
C ALA A 81 -22.05 34.19 -4.21
N LEU A 82 -21.27 33.40 -3.45
CA LEU A 82 -20.96 32.02 -3.81
C LEU A 82 -22.20 31.13 -3.82
N TYR A 83 -23.10 31.23 -2.84
CA TYR A 83 -24.35 30.46 -2.87
C TYR A 83 -25.21 30.78 -4.09
N THR A 84 -25.32 32.06 -4.44
CA THR A 84 -26.02 32.52 -5.64
C THR A 84 -25.37 31.95 -6.91
N TYR A 85 -24.04 31.99 -6.99
CA TYR A 85 -23.28 31.39 -8.09
C TYR A 85 -23.51 29.89 -8.20
N LEU A 86 -23.42 29.16 -7.08
CA LEU A 86 -23.62 27.71 -7.05
C LEU A 86 -25.06 27.31 -7.41
N GLU A 87 -26.06 28.09 -7.03
CA GLU A 87 -27.44 27.88 -7.46
C GLU A 87 -27.62 28.08 -8.96
N LYS A 88 -27.02 29.14 -9.52
CA LYS A 88 -27.01 29.36 -10.97
C LYS A 88 -26.32 28.21 -11.72
N ALA A 89 -25.18 27.74 -11.21
CA ALA A 89 -24.46 26.60 -11.77
C ALA A 89 -25.31 25.32 -11.72
N GLU A 90 -25.96 25.04 -10.60
CA GLU A 90 -26.85 23.88 -10.44
C GLU A 90 -28.04 23.94 -11.40
N ARG A 91 -28.69 25.11 -11.55
CA ARG A 91 -29.80 25.29 -12.50
C ARG A 91 -29.35 25.05 -13.95
N SER A 92 -28.14 25.47 -14.31
CA SER A 92 -27.58 25.30 -15.66
C SER A 92 -27.43 23.83 -16.08
N VAL A 93 -27.32 22.90 -15.13
CA VAL A 93 -27.26 21.46 -15.37
C VAL A 93 -28.55 20.93 -16.00
N PHE A 94 -29.69 21.54 -15.66
CA PHE A 94 -31.02 21.15 -16.12
C PHE A 94 -31.45 21.87 -17.41
N SER A 95 -30.65 22.81 -17.91
CA SER A 95 -30.94 23.50 -19.17
C SER A 95 -30.97 22.52 -20.35
N LEU A 96 -31.86 22.76 -21.31
CA LEU A 96 -32.06 21.90 -22.49
C LEU A 96 -30.80 21.79 -23.36
N ASP A 97 -30.07 22.90 -23.48
CA ASP A 97 -28.83 23.06 -24.23
C ASP A 97 -27.60 22.52 -23.50
N ASN A 98 -27.69 22.18 -22.21
CA ASN A 98 -26.58 21.60 -21.47
C ASN A 98 -26.24 20.20 -22.01
N ASP A 99 -25.06 20.06 -22.61
CA ASP A 99 -24.58 18.87 -23.30
C ASP A 99 -23.78 17.91 -22.42
N LEU A 100 -23.64 18.18 -21.11
CA LEU A 100 -22.93 17.30 -20.21
C LEU A 100 -23.57 15.92 -20.13
N HIS A 101 -22.73 14.88 -20.07
CA HIS A 101 -23.17 13.52 -19.82
C HIS A 101 -23.86 13.39 -18.46
N ILE A 102 -24.83 12.48 -18.34
CA ILE A 102 -25.65 12.33 -17.13
C ILE A 102 -24.82 12.07 -15.86
N LEU A 103 -23.71 11.33 -15.99
CA LEU A 103 -22.78 11.08 -14.89
C LEU A 103 -22.02 12.35 -14.47
N GLU A 104 -21.64 13.20 -15.43
CA GLU A 104 -20.99 14.49 -15.14
C GLU A 104 -21.99 15.46 -14.49
N LYS A 105 -23.25 15.47 -14.94
CA LYS A 105 -24.33 16.21 -14.29
C LYS A 105 -24.52 15.80 -12.83
N SER A 106 -24.41 14.50 -12.54
CA SER A 106 -24.44 13.99 -11.16
C SER A 106 -23.24 14.48 -10.36
N THR A 107 -22.03 14.44 -10.94
CA THR A 107 -20.81 14.96 -10.31
C THR A 107 -20.93 16.43 -9.97
N VAL A 108 -21.40 17.27 -10.90
CA VAL A 108 -21.60 18.72 -10.68
C VAL A 108 -22.47 18.98 -9.47
N ARG A 109 -23.63 18.32 -9.39
CA ARG A 109 -24.57 18.47 -8.28
C ARG A 109 -23.96 18.05 -6.96
N GLU A 110 -23.18 16.97 -6.95
CA GLU A 110 -22.49 16.50 -5.75
C GLU A 110 -21.39 17.48 -5.32
N CYS A 111 -20.58 17.98 -6.24
CA CYS A 111 -19.57 19.01 -5.96
C CYS A 111 -20.20 20.30 -5.42
N ILE A 112 -21.33 20.74 -5.98
CA ILE A 112 -22.07 21.91 -5.47
C ILE A 112 -22.56 21.64 -4.04
N ARG A 113 -23.14 20.47 -3.77
CA ARG A 113 -23.58 20.06 -2.43
C ARG A 113 -22.44 20.08 -1.43
N VAL A 114 -21.31 19.45 -1.77
CA VAL A 114 -20.10 19.40 -0.94
C VAL A 114 -19.56 20.80 -0.70
N PHE A 115 -19.45 21.64 -1.74
CA PHE A 115 -18.92 22.99 -1.60
C PHE A 115 -19.80 23.87 -0.71
N ARG A 116 -21.13 23.83 -0.89
CA ARG A 116 -22.09 24.52 0.01
C ARG A 116 -21.93 24.06 1.46
N SER A 117 -21.72 22.76 1.66
CA SER A 117 -21.48 22.22 2.99
C SER A 117 -20.18 22.78 3.59
N ILE A 118 -19.08 22.78 2.83
CA ILE A 118 -17.77 23.25 3.32
C ILE A 118 -17.79 24.73 3.73
N ILE A 119 -18.42 25.61 2.95
CA ILE A 119 -18.51 27.05 3.27
C ILE A 119 -19.67 27.41 4.20
N GLY A 120 -20.40 26.39 4.68
CA GLY A 120 -21.57 26.56 5.54
C GLY A 120 -21.18 27.00 6.96
N PRO A 121 -21.79 28.06 7.53
CA PRO A 121 -21.42 28.57 8.85
C PRO A 121 -21.44 27.52 9.96
N ILE A 122 -22.38 26.57 9.88
CA ILE A 122 -22.48 25.49 10.87
C ILE A 122 -21.30 24.51 10.82
N ASN A 123 -20.74 24.26 9.63
CA ASN A 123 -19.59 23.37 9.51
C ASN A 123 -18.32 24.09 9.91
N GLU A 124 -18.15 25.36 9.52
CA GLU A 124 -17.03 26.19 9.99
C GLU A 124 -17.01 26.31 11.52
N PHE A 125 -18.18 26.49 12.14
CA PHE A 125 -18.32 26.49 13.59
C PHE A 125 -17.91 25.15 14.22
N ARG A 126 -18.28 24.02 13.59
CA ARG A 126 -17.98 22.67 14.09
C ARG A 126 -16.53 22.27 13.89
N THR A 127 -15.89 22.72 12.82
CA THR A 127 -14.49 22.41 12.49
C THR A 127 -13.52 23.40 13.08
N GLU A 128 -14.00 24.52 13.65
CA GLU A 128 -13.19 25.64 14.14
C GLU A 128 -12.22 26.18 13.06
N PHE A 129 -12.58 25.97 11.80
CA PHE A 129 -11.78 26.33 10.63
C PHE A 129 -12.69 26.77 9.50
N SER A 130 -12.47 27.97 8.96
CA SER A 130 -13.19 28.50 7.81
C SER A 130 -12.38 28.33 6.53
N ALA A 131 -12.80 27.38 5.69
CA ALA A 131 -12.24 27.23 4.36
C ALA A 131 -12.59 28.44 3.47
N LEU A 132 -13.77 29.06 3.68
CA LEU A 132 -14.17 30.24 2.95
C LEU A 132 -13.24 31.44 3.24
N ASP A 133 -12.97 31.72 4.51
CA ASP A 133 -12.06 32.79 4.93
C ASP A 133 -10.65 32.58 4.36
N SER A 134 -10.17 31.34 4.43
CA SER A 134 -8.88 30.96 3.84
C SER A 134 -8.82 31.26 2.34
N LEU A 135 -9.84 30.85 1.57
CA LEU A 135 -9.93 31.12 0.14
C LEU A 135 -10.09 32.62 -0.17
N TRP A 136 -10.88 33.33 0.63
CA TRP A 136 -11.14 34.77 0.49
C TRP A 136 -9.85 35.59 0.69
N LYS A 137 -9.11 35.32 1.77
CA LYS A 137 -7.81 35.93 2.04
C LYS A 137 -6.77 35.59 0.96
N LEU A 138 -6.72 34.33 0.52
CA LEU A 138 -5.82 33.89 -0.56
C LEU A 138 -6.13 34.62 -1.88
N ALA A 139 -7.40 34.76 -2.27
CA ALA A 139 -7.81 35.46 -3.49
C ALA A 139 -7.42 36.95 -3.49
N ARG A 140 -7.37 37.55 -2.29
CA ARG A 140 -7.00 38.96 -2.05
C ARG A 140 -5.52 39.16 -1.72
N ASN A 141 -4.71 38.10 -1.84
CA ASN A 141 -3.28 38.10 -1.55
C ASN A 141 -2.92 38.51 -0.11
N LYS A 142 -3.83 38.25 0.85
CA LYS A 142 -3.71 38.56 2.29
C LYS A 142 -3.21 37.36 3.08
N ARG A 143 -2.07 36.80 2.68
CA ARG A 143 -1.56 35.55 3.26
C ARG A 143 -1.12 35.68 4.70
N ASP A 144 -0.61 36.85 5.06
CA ASP A 144 -0.15 37.15 6.43
C ASP A 144 -1.32 37.23 7.43
N GLU A 145 -2.57 37.30 6.93
CA GLU A 145 -3.79 37.31 7.74
C GLU A 145 -4.41 35.91 7.92
N LEU A 146 -3.79 34.86 7.39
CA LEU A 146 -4.30 33.48 7.53
C LEU A 146 -4.03 32.95 8.94
N ASP A 147 -5.07 32.38 9.56
CA ASP A 147 -4.98 31.81 10.91
C ASP A 147 -4.12 30.54 10.97
N SER A 148 -3.93 29.88 9.82
CA SER A 148 -3.12 28.67 9.70
C SER A 148 -2.43 28.58 8.33
N LYS A 149 -1.37 27.77 8.28
CA LYS A 149 -0.66 27.50 7.03
C LYS A 149 -1.51 26.62 6.13
N ILE A 150 -1.96 27.17 5.00
CA ILE A 150 -2.69 26.41 4.00
C ILE A 150 -1.74 25.47 3.25
N SER A 151 -2.11 24.19 3.19
CA SER A 151 -1.32 23.16 2.52
C SER A 151 -1.63 23.12 1.01
N VAL A 152 -0.72 22.56 0.22
CA VAL A 152 -1.03 22.26 -1.20
C VAL A 152 -2.15 21.24 -1.34
N GLY A 153 -2.31 20.33 -0.37
CA GLY A 153 -3.44 19.40 -0.35
C GLY A 153 -4.78 20.13 -0.33
N PHE A 154 -4.93 21.13 0.54
CA PHE A 154 -6.11 21.99 0.58
C PHE A 154 -6.36 22.68 -0.77
N VAL A 155 -5.32 23.29 -1.36
CA VAL A 155 -5.42 23.96 -2.67
C VAL A 155 -5.87 22.97 -3.76
N MET A 156 -5.32 21.75 -3.77
CA MET A 156 -5.68 20.70 -4.73
C MET A 156 -7.12 20.19 -4.56
N GLU A 157 -7.62 20.08 -3.34
CA GLU A 157 -9.03 19.73 -3.09
C GLU A 157 -9.96 20.77 -3.73
N PHE A 158 -9.67 22.05 -3.54
CA PHE A 158 -10.48 23.12 -4.12
C PHE A 158 -10.33 23.26 -5.63
N ILE A 159 -9.14 23.01 -6.22
CA ILE A 159 -8.99 22.92 -7.68
C ILE A 159 -9.97 21.89 -8.25
N ASN A 160 -10.03 20.69 -7.67
CA ASN A 160 -10.90 19.62 -8.15
C ASN A 160 -12.39 19.94 -7.90
N LEU A 161 -12.71 20.54 -6.75
CA LEU A 161 -14.07 20.95 -6.41
C LEU A 161 -14.58 22.04 -7.36
N PHE A 162 -13.76 23.05 -7.63
CA PHE A 162 -14.07 24.18 -8.53
C PHE A 162 -14.32 23.71 -9.96
N ARG A 163 -13.52 22.76 -10.45
CA ARG A 163 -13.73 22.09 -11.74
C ARG A 163 -15.00 21.26 -11.77
N GLY A 164 -15.26 20.52 -10.70
CA GLY A 164 -16.46 19.72 -10.55
C GLY A 164 -17.73 20.57 -10.65
N VAL A 165 -17.75 21.76 -10.06
CA VAL A 165 -18.87 22.71 -10.12
C VAL A 165 -19.22 23.13 -11.55
N ILE A 166 -18.25 23.20 -12.47
CA ILE A 166 -18.45 23.61 -13.86
C ILE A 166 -18.48 22.44 -14.86
N GLY A 167 -18.59 21.19 -14.37
CA GLY A 167 -18.67 19.99 -15.22
C GLY A 167 -17.38 19.64 -15.95
N LYS A 168 -16.24 20.02 -15.35
CA LYS A 168 -14.89 19.70 -15.84
C LYS A 168 -14.16 18.77 -14.87
N SER A 169 -14.87 17.82 -14.26
CA SER A 169 -14.29 16.95 -13.22
C SER A 169 -13.19 16.03 -13.76
N ASN A 170 -13.23 15.71 -15.06
CA ASN A 170 -12.27 14.82 -15.74
C ASN A 170 -12.15 13.42 -15.10
N ILE A 171 -13.17 13.00 -14.34
CA ILE A 171 -13.16 11.70 -13.62
C ILE A 171 -13.26 10.54 -14.61
N TYR A 172 -14.12 10.65 -15.62
CA TYR A 172 -14.46 9.56 -16.52
C TYR A 172 -13.57 9.49 -17.77
N LEU A 173 -13.24 10.64 -18.37
CA LEU A 173 -12.27 10.77 -19.45
C LEU A 173 -11.40 12.00 -19.15
N GLU A 174 -10.10 11.79 -18.94
CA GLU A 174 -9.19 12.85 -18.44
C GLU A 174 -9.02 14.00 -19.43
N ASN A 175 -9.13 13.68 -20.73
CA ASN A 175 -8.74 14.59 -21.81
C ASN A 175 -9.94 15.18 -22.57
N VAL A 176 -11.16 14.76 -22.24
CA VAL A 176 -12.35 15.11 -23.03
C VAL A 176 -13.56 15.28 -22.11
N GLN A 177 -14.33 16.34 -22.34
CA GLN A 177 -15.66 16.48 -21.75
C GLN A 177 -16.58 15.37 -22.26
N ILE A 178 -17.15 14.61 -21.34
CA ILE A 178 -18.12 13.59 -21.74
C ILE A 178 -19.45 14.29 -22.03
N LYS A 179 -19.88 14.18 -23.28
CA LYS A 179 -21.15 14.74 -23.75
C LYS A 179 -22.28 13.72 -23.69
N LYS A 180 -23.51 14.20 -23.53
CA LYS A 180 -24.73 13.40 -23.62
C LYS A 180 -24.89 12.85 -25.04
N GLY A 181 -25.20 11.56 -25.16
CA GLY A 181 -25.42 10.92 -26.45
C GLY A 181 -25.28 9.40 -26.38
N ILE A 182 -25.78 8.73 -27.43
CA ILE A 182 -25.53 7.32 -27.64
C ILE A 182 -24.09 7.18 -28.16
N PRO A 183 -23.20 6.39 -27.51
CA PRO A 183 -21.88 6.08 -28.04
C PRO A 183 -21.96 5.64 -29.50
N ASP A 184 -21.07 6.16 -30.36
CA ASP A 184 -21.23 6.00 -31.80
C ASP A 184 -21.24 4.54 -32.26
N PHE A 185 -20.49 3.65 -31.58
CA PHE A 185 -20.51 2.22 -31.89
C PHE A 185 -21.88 1.55 -31.69
N LEU A 186 -22.76 2.07 -30.83
CA LEU A 186 -24.12 1.55 -30.64
C LEU A 186 -25.07 1.97 -31.77
N LYS A 187 -24.71 2.98 -32.56
CA LYS A 187 -25.45 3.38 -33.78
C LYS A 187 -25.03 2.53 -34.98
N LEU A 188 -23.89 1.87 -34.90
CA LEU A 188 -23.33 1.00 -35.93
C LEU A 188 -23.78 -0.46 -35.73
N LYS A 189 -23.57 -1.31 -36.73
CA LYS A 189 -23.82 -2.77 -36.65
C LYS A 189 -22.67 -3.56 -37.26
N GLY A 190 -22.56 -4.84 -36.88
CA GLY A 190 -21.58 -5.75 -37.46
C GLY A 190 -20.12 -5.34 -37.21
N ARG A 191 -19.29 -5.45 -38.25
CA ARG A 191 -17.84 -5.21 -38.15
C ARG A 191 -17.51 -3.76 -37.82
N ASP A 192 -18.24 -2.79 -38.37
CA ASP A 192 -18.00 -1.37 -38.14
C ASP A 192 -18.21 -1.00 -36.67
N ALA A 193 -19.28 -1.53 -36.05
CA ALA A 193 -19.50 -1.39 -34.60
C ALA A 193 -18.37 -2.02 -33.78
N SER A 194 -17.87 -3.18 -34.20
CA SER A 194 -16.76 -3.85 -33.53
C SER A 194 -15.48 -3.04 -33.61
N THR A 195 -15.15 -2.45 -34.76
CA THR A 195 -13.93 -1.63 -34.94
C THR A 195 -13.96 -0.42 -34.00
N VAL A 196 -15.04 0.36 -34.02
CA VAL A 196 -15.18 1.54 -33.14
C VAL A 196 -15.17 1.14 -31.66
N ARG A 197 -15.80 0.01 -31.31
CA ARG A 197 -15.74 -0.51 -29.94
C ARG A 197 -14.31 -0.90 -29.53
N THR A 198 -13.54 -1.52 -30.43
CA THR A 198 -12.14 -1.87 -30.17
C THR A 198 -11.30 -0.61 -29.92
N GLU A 199 -11.44 0.43 -30.75
CA GLU A 199 -10.74 1.71 -30.55
C GLU A 199 -11.02 2.30 -29.16
N ILE A 200 -12.29 2.31 -28.73
CA ILE A 200 -12.67 2.76 -27.38
C ILE A 200 -12.02 1.89 -26.28
N LEU A 201 -11.99 0.57 -26.47
CA LEU A 201 -11.37 -0.34 -25.50
C LEU A 201 -9.85 -0.19 -25.46
N ASP A 202 -9.21 0.14 -26.59
CA ASP A 202 -7.78 0.44 -26.66
C ASP A 202 -7.44 1.74 -25.93
N ASP A 203 -8.29 2.77 -26.02
CA ASP A 203 -8.15 4.02 -25.26
C ASP A 203 -8.33 3.78 -23.75
N LEU A 204 -9.33 3.00 -23.36
CA LEU A 204 -9.54 2.60 -21.97
C LEU A 204 -8.37 1.75 -21.44
N GLY A 205 -7.89 0.80 -22.26
CA GLY A 205 -6.73 -0.02 -21.96
C GLY A 205 -5.46 0.81 -21.77
N SER A 206 -5.24 1.80 -22.64
CA SER A 206 -4.12 2.74 -22.56
C SER A 206 -4.20 3.59 -21.29
N SER A 207 -5.40 4.03 -20.91
CA SER A 207 -5.65 4.76 -19.67
C SER A 207 -5.30 3.92 -18.45
N VAL A 208 -5.71 2.64 -18.42
CA VAL A 208 -5.34 1.71 -17.35
C VAL A 208 -3.82 1.52 -17.28
N GLN A 209 -3.13 1.35 -18.41
CA GLN A 209 -1.66 1.21 -18.41
C GLN A 209 -0.97 2.49 -17.92
N LYS A 210 -1.44 3.68 -18.32
CA LYS A 210 -0.93 4.96 -17.81
C LYS A 210 -0.97 5.02 -16.28
N TYR A 211 -2.08 4.61 -15.68
CA TYR A 211 -2.21 4.56 -14.23
C TYR A 211 -1.34 3.49 -13.58
N PHE A 212 -1.23 2.32 -14.20
CA PHE A 212 -0.39 1.24 -13.69
C PHE A 212 1.10 1.58 -13.67
N LYS A 213 1.59 2.36 -14.64
CA LYS A 213 2.98 2.85 -14.67
C LYS A 213 3.36 3.68 -13.44
N LYS A 214 2.40 4.27 -12.73
CA LYS A 214 2.65 5.05 -11.50
C LYS A 214 3.07 4.16 -10.32
N TYR A 215 2.76 2.85 -10.38
CA TYR A 215 2.99 1.90 -9.30
C TYR A 215 3.82 0.72 -9.83
N PRO A 216 5.14 0.92 -10.00
CA PRO A 216 6.00 -0.11 -10.56
C PRO A 216 5.99 -1.36 -9.67
N SER A 217 6.03 -2.51 -10.32
CA SER A 217 6.15 -3.78 -9.62
C SER A 217 7.57 -3.98 -9.11
N GLY A 218 7.71 -4.74 -8.03
CA GLY A 218 9.03 -5.18 -7.59
C GLY A 218 9.72 -6.16 -8.54
N LEU A 219 9.02 -6.66 -9.56
CA LEU A 219 9.52 -7.54 -10.61
C LEU A 219 10.11 -6.80 -11.82
N GLU A 220 9.95 -5.47 -11.91
CA GLU A 220 10.46 -4.71 -13.04
C GLU A 220 12.00 -4.63 -13.00
N ASP A 221 12.66 -4.84 -14.14
CA ASP A 221 14.12 -4.95 -14.24
C ASP A 221 14.87 -3.76 -13.61
N GLU A 222 14.32 -2.55 -13.78
CA GLU A 222 14.88 -1.32 -13.20
C GLU A 222 14.81 -1.34 -11.66
N VAL A 223 13.66 -1.74 -11.12
CA VAL A 223 13.43 -1.86 -9.67
C VAL A 223 14.33 -2.95 -9.08
N VAL A 224 14.47 -4.09 -9.76
CA VAL A 224 15.37 -5.17 -9.36
C VAL A 224 16.82 -4.68 -9.30
N SER A 225 17.27 -3.93 -10.32
CA SER A 225 18.61 -3.33 -10.35
C SER A 225 18.86 -2.39 -9.17
N TRP A 226 17.90 -1.52 -8.83
CA TRP A 226 18.01 -0.63 -7.67
C TRP A 226 18.13 -1.42 -6.36
N ARG A 227 17.34 -2.49 -6.20
CA ARG A 227 17.36 -3.34 -5.01
C ARG A 227 18.65 -4.12 -4.85
N LEU A 228 19.27 -4.55 -5.95
CA LEU A 228 20.59 -5.17 -5.90
C LEU A 228 21.65 -4.19 -5.38
N GLN A 229 21.53 -2.89 -5.68
CA GLN A 229 22.42 -1.88 -5.11
C GLN A 229 22.14 -1.67 -3.61
N ASN A 230 20.88 -1.57 -3.21
CA ASN A 230 20.48 -1.44 -1.80
C ASN A 230 20.96 -2.65 -0.97
N ARG A 231 20.76 -3.87 -1.49
CA ARG A 231 21.26 -5.12 -0.91
C ARG A 231 22.76 -5.06 -0.62
N LYS A 232 23.57 -4.64 -1.59
CA LYS A 232 25.04 -4.53 -1.40
C LYS A 232 25.40 -3.56 -0.27
N LYS A 233 24.71 -2.41 -0.19
CA LYS A 233 24.91 -1.44 0.90
C LYS A 233 24.56 -2.05 2.26
N ILE A 234 23.41 -2.71 2.36
CA ILE A 234 22.91 -3.34 3.58
C ILE A 234 23.82 -4.48 4.04
N ILE A 235 24.23 -5.38 3.13
CA ILE A 235 25.18 -6.45 3.43
C ILE A 235 26.48 -5.87 3.98
N ARG A 236 27.03 -4.83 3.35
CA ARG A 236 28.25 -4.16 3.81
C ARG A 236 28.07 -3.54 5.19
N TYR A 237 26.95 -2.88 5.45
CA TYR A 237 26.64 -2.25 6.73
C TYR A 237 26.62 -3.28 7.88
N PHE A 238 25.93 -4.39 7.67
CA PHE A 238 25.84 -5.49 8.65
C PHE A 238 27.02 -6.46 8.61
N LYS A 239 28.08 -6.15 7.84
CA LYS A 239 29.29 -6.98 7.69
C LYS A 239 28.98 -8.43 7.29
N GLY A 240 27.98 -8.63 6.44
CA GLY A 240 27.58 -9.94 5.91
C GLY A 240 28.19 -10.26 4.55
N SER A 241 27.80 -11.41 4.01
CA SER A 241 28.11 -11.92 2.68
C SER A 241 26.84 -12.10 1.82
N GLN A 242 27.01 -12.52 0.57
CA GLN A 242 25.87 -12.87 -0.28
C GLN A 242 25.20 -14.18 0.16
N GLU A 243 25.95 -15.09 0.78
CA GLU A 243 25.39 -16.33 1.35
C GLU A 243 24.53 -16.00 2.57
N ASP A 244 25.00 -15.10 3.43
CA ASP A 244 24.23 -14.59 4.57
C ASP A 244 22.89 -13.98 4.14
N TRP A 245 22.87 -13.25 3.01
CA TRP A 245 21.64 -12.68 2.48
C TRP A 245 20.57 -13.74 2.14
N ASN A 246 21.00 -14.94 1.76
CA ASN A 246 20.09 -16.04 1.44
C ASN A 246 19.69 -16.85 2.69
N ASP A 247 20.33 -16.63 3.84
CA ASP A 247 19.95 -17.21 5.12
C ASP A 247 18.92 -16.33 5.84
N TYR A 248 17.69 -16.84 5.98
CA TYR A 248 16.64 -16.14 6.72
C TYR A 248 17.02 -15.84 8.18
N LYS A 249 17.89 -16.66 8.81
CA LYS A 249 18.33 -16.46 10.19
C LYS A 249 19.24 -15.24 10.31
N TRP A 250 20.05 -14.96 9.28
CA TRP A 250 20.85 -13.74 9.24
C TRP A 250 19.97 -12.49 9.22
N HIS A 251 18.89 -12.50 8.45
CA HIS A 251 17.91 -11.41 8.45
C HIS A 251 17.22 -11.26 9.82
N LEU A 252 16.82 -12.36 10.46
CA LEU A 252 16.23 -12.31 11.81
C LEU A 252 17.20 -11.76 12.86
N LYS A 253 18.49 -12.11 12.76
CA LYS A 253 19.55 -11.60 13.64
C LYS A 253 19.77 -10.09 13.46
N ASN A 254 19.64 -9.60 12.23
CA ASN A 254 19.93 -8.21 11.85
C ASN A 254 18.66 -7.35 11.66
N VAL A 255 17.51 -7.75 12.22
CA VAL A 255 16.31 -6.90 12.24
C VAL A 255 16.67 -5.54 12.85
N VAL A 256 16.39 -4.48 12.11
CA VAL A 256 16.62 -3.10 12.53
C VAL A 256 15.56 -2.71 13.54
N LYS A 257 15.98 -2.31 14.75
CA LYS A 257 15.10 -1.94 15.87
C LYS A 257 15.31 -0.49 16.34
N ASP A 258 16.23 0.23 15.69
CA ASP A 258 16.71 1.56 16.07
C ASP A 258 16.74 2.48 14.85
N ALA A 259 16.75 3.79 15.09
CA ALA A 259 16.81 4.79 14.02
C ALA A 259 18.17 4.80 13.29
N GLN A 260 19.28 4.56 14.01
CA GLN A 260 20.64 4.76 13.47
C GLN A 260 20.90 3.93 12.20
N PRO A 261 20.63 2.60 12.14
CA PRO A 261 20.82 1.86 10.90
C PRO A 261 20.00 2.38 9.73
N LEU A 262 18.81 2.94 9.98
CA LEU A 262 18.00 3.53 8.93
C LEU A 262 18.62 4.84 8.46
N VAL A 263 19.02 5.73 9.37
CA VAL A 263 19.70 7.00 9.04
C VAL A 263 20.96 6.77 8.20
N ASP A 264 21.70 5.70 8.48
CA ASP A 264 22.92 5.36 7.75
C ASP A 264 22.65 4.79 6.34
N LEU A 265 21.45 4.26 6.07
CA LEU A 265 21.11 3.52 4.85
C LEU A 265 20.10 4.23 3.94
N ILE A 266 19.21 5.04 4.53
CA ILE A 266 18.14 5.78 3.88
C ILE A 266 17.93 7.15 4.55
N GLU A 267 17.42 8.12 3.81
CA GLU A 267 16.99 9.40 4.37
C GLU A 267 15.68 9.23 5.13
N LEU A 268 15.62 9.89 6.29
CA LEU A 268 14.45 9.99 7.17
C LEU A 268 14.18 11.46 7.46
N THR A 269 12.91 11.82 7.67
CA THR A 269 12.58 13.13 8.26
C THR A 269 12.97 13.16 9.74
N ASN A 270 13.12 14.36 10.31
CA ASN A 270 13.33 14.52 11.75
C ASN A 270 12.18 13.86 12.55
N ASP A 271 10.93 14.07 12.12
CA ASP A 271 9.76 13.46 12.77
C ASP A 271 9.82 11.93 12.75
N GLN A 272 10.24 11.31 11.64
CA GLN A 272 10.39 9.86 11.55
C GLN A 272 11.47 9.34 12.50
N ARG A 273 12.60 10.05 12.57
CA ARG A 273 13.69 9.70 13.49
C ARG A 273 13.22 9.79 14.94
N GLU A 274 12.61 10.90 15.33
CA GLU A 274 12.09 11.11 16.68
C GLU A 274 11.00 10.09 17.03
N ALA A 275 10.11 9.76 16.10
CA ALA A 275 9.08 8.74 16.28
C ALA A 275 9.69 7.36 16.57
N ILE A 276 10.73 6.95 15.83
CA ILE A 276 11.41 5.66 16.07
C ILE A 276 12.10 5.65 17.45
N GLU A 277 12.81 6.72 17.80
CA GLU A 277 13.48 6.84 19.11
C GLU A 277 12.47 6.81 20.26
N LYS A 278 11.34 7.53 20.12
CA LYS A 278 10.23 7.53 21.08
C LYS A 278 9.52 6.17 21.16
N ALA A 279 9.32 5.48 20.03
CA ALA A 279 8.72 4.16 20.01
C ALA A 279 9.56 3.16 20.82
N ARG A 280 10.87 3.15 20.60
CA ARG A 280 11.80 2.32 21.37
C ARG A 280 11.75 2.65 22.86
N LYS A 281 11.79 3.94 23.23
CA LYS A 281 11.73 4.39 24.63
C LYS A 281 10.47 3.89 25.34
N ASN A 282 9.33 3.91 24.65
CA ASN A 282 8.03 3.54 25.21
C ASN A 282 7.65 2.06 25.00
N LYS A 283 8.59 1.19 24.58
CA LYS A 283 8.35 -0.23 24.29
C LYS A 283 7.20 -0.45 23.29
N ILE A 284 7.13 0.41 22.27
CA ILE A 284 6.24 0.25 21.13
C ILE A 284 6.99 -0.57 20.10
N ALA A 285 6.38 -1.67 19.66
CA ALA A 285 7.05 -2.61 18.77
C ALA A 285 7.36 -1.98 17.41
N PHE A 286 8.64 -1.98 17.06
CA PHE A 286 9.16 -1.52 15.78
C PHE A 286 10.24 -2.51 15.31
N GLY A 287 10.26 -2.80 14.01
CA GLY A 287 11.25 -3.70 13.44
C GLY A 287 11.15 -3.82 11.94
N ILE A 288 12.29 -3.76 11.24
CA ILE A 288 12.39 -3.89 9.78
C ILE A 288 13.46 -4.93 9.45
N THR A 289 13.14 -5.93 8.62
CA THR A 289 14.15 -6.92 8.17
C THR A 289 15.12 -6.25 7.19
N PRO A 290 16.40 -6.68 7.13
CA PRO A 290 17.34 -6.18 6.13
C PRO A 290 16.80 -6.35 4.69
N TYR A 291 16.12 -7.47 4.43
CA TYR A 291 15.43 -7.70 3.16
C TYR A 291 14.40 -6.61 2.85
N TYR A 292 13.47 -6.32 3.77
CA TYR A 292 12.40 -5.35 3.51
C TYR A 292 12.95 -3.92 3.43
N LEU A 293 14.00 -3.60 4.20
CA LEU A 293 14.73 -2.34 4.07
C LEU A 293 15.32 -2.16 2.66
N SER A 294 15.72 -3.23 1.99
CA SER A 294 16.24 -3.14 0.60
C SER A 294 15.19 -2.68 -0.41
N LEU A 295 13.90 -2.77 -0.06
CA LEU A 295 12.80 -2.27 -0.87
C LEU A 295 12.63 -0.76 -0.75
N MET A 296 13.32 -0.11 0.18
CA MET A 296 13.23 1.34 0.36
C MET A 296 14.26 2.06 -0.53
N ASP A 297 13.85 3.19 -1.06
CA ASP A 297 14.71 4.09 -1.82
C ASP A 297 15.64 4.86 -0.86
N THR A 298 16.86 5.18 -1.27
CA THR A 298 17.79 5.92 -0.38
C THR A 298 17.30 7.34 -0.09
N ARG A 299 16.76 8.06 -1.08
CA ARG A 299 16.33 9.45 -0.89
C ARG A 299 14.89 9.53 -0.38
N LEU A 300 14.61 10.54 0.43
CA LEU A 300 13.25 10.85 0.85
C LEU A 300 12.47 11.34 -0.37
N SER A 301 11.50 10.56 -0.80
CA SER A 301 10.57 10.97 -1.85
C SER A 301 9.19 10.40 -1.55
N ILE A 302 8.14 11.13 -1.90
CA ILE A 302 6.80 10.56 -2.09
C ILE A 302 6.84 9.77 -3.41
N GLY A 303 7.74 8.79 -3.47
CA GLY A 303 8.08 8.04 -4.67
C GLY A 303 7.39 6.69 -4.69
N TYR A 304 8.06 5.71 -5.28
CA TYR A 304 7.51 4.36 -5.43
C TYR A 304 7.50 3.55 -4.13
N ASP A 305 8.35 3.91 -3.16
CA ASP A 305 8.49 3.21 -1.88
C ASP A 305 7.67 3.84 -0.73
N HIS A 306 6.90 4.91 -1.01
CA HIS A 306 6.05 5.59 -0.01
C HIS A 306 5.20 4.61 0.78
N ALA A 307 4.40 3.80 0.07
CA ALA A 307 3.56 2.79 0.68
C ALA A 307 4.38 1.75 1.45
N VAL A 308 5.58 1.38 0.99
CA VAL A 308 6.44 0.40 1.69
C VAL A 308 6.96 0.96 3.03
N ARG A 309 7.40 2.24 3.02
CA ARG A 309 7.89 2.95 4.21
C ARG A 309 6.79 3.14 5.25
N MET A 310 5.64 3.65 4.83
CA MET A 310 4.51 3.98 5.73
C MET A 310 3.94 2.77 6.47
N GLN A 311 4.15 1.57 5.94
CA GLN A 311 3.72 0.36 6.61
C GLN A 311 4.59 -0.04 7.80
N VAL A 312 5.82 0.48 7.93
CA VAL A 312 6.78 0.04 8.97
C VAL A 312 7.41 1.17 9.75
N ILE A 313 7.56 2.36 9.17
CA ILE A 313 8.04 3.55 9.87
C ILE A 313 6.83 4.21 10.54
N PRO A 314 6.72 4.17 11.88
CA PRO A 314 5.53 4.64 12.55
C PRO A 314 5.40 6.17 12.45
N PRO A 315 4.20 6.69 12.16
CA PRO A 315 3.87 8.10 12.35
C PRO A 315 4.18 8.59 13.76
N LYS A 316 4.43 9.89 13.91
CA LYS A 316 4.55 10.50 15.24
C LYS A 316 3.26 10.32 16.05
N GLU A 317 2.11 10.55 15.42
CA GLU A 317 0.78 10.44 16.04
C GLU A 317 0.51 9.03 16.57
N TYR A 318 0.91 8.02 15.80
CA TYR A 318 0.84 6.61 16.20
C TYR A 318 1.64 6.36 17.47
N VAL A 319 2.89 6.82 17.51
CA VAL A 319 3.76 6.64 18.67
C VAL A 319 3.23 7.41 19.88
N ASP A 320 2.71 8.61 19.68
CA ASP A 320 2.12 9.44 20.73
C ASP A 320 0.92 8.74 21.39
N LYS A 321 -0.10 8.35 20.59
CA LYS A 321 -1.30 7.69 21.12
C LYS A 321 -1.00 6.34 21.79
N LEU A 322 -0.11 5.52 21.22
CA LEU A 322 0.30 4.28 21.89
C LEU A 322 1.07 4.53 23.19
N SER A 323 1.83 5.63 23.27
CA SER A 323 2.56 5.98 24.50
C SER A 323 1.61 6.46 25.61
N GLU A 324 0.57 7.22 25.24
CA GLU A 324 -0.46 7.70 26.18
C GLU A 324 -1.23 6.55 26.81
N HIS A 325 -1.56 5.53 26.03
CA HIS A 325 -2.32 4.36 26.48
C HIS A 325 -1.45 3.18 26.91
N GLN A 326 -0.21 3.40 27.39
CA GLN A 326 0.68 2.29 27.74
C GLN A 326 0.11 1.38 28.83
N ALA A 327 -0.63 1.94 29.80
CA ALA A 327 -1.17 1.22 30.96
C ALA A 327 -2.44 0.40 30.63
N ASP A 328 -3.25 0.87 29.68
CA ASP A 328 -4.55 0.32 29.31
C ASP A 328 -4.59 -0.21 27.86
N ARG A 329 -3.45 -0.25 27.15
CA ARG A 329 -3.33 -0.62 25.73
C ARG A 329 -4.10 -1.88 25.34
N LYS A 330 -4.17 -2.88 26.22
CA LYS A 330 -4.82 -4.17 25.95
C LYS A 330 -6.34 -4.05 25.85
N ILE A 331 -6.91 -3.04 26.48
CA ILE A 331 -8.34 -2.76 26.47
C ILE A 331 -8.61 -1.74 25.37
N THR A 332 -7.87 -0.64 25.35
CA THR A 332 -8.10 0.49 24.45
C THR A 332 -7.91 0.13 22.97
N PHE A 333 -6.94 -0.72 22.66
CA PHE A 333 -6.60 -1.07 21.27
C PHE A 333 -7.07 -2.47 20.86
N ASP A 334 -7.82 -3.21 21.69
CA ASP A 334 -8.51 -4.45 21.27
C ASP A 334 -9.87 -4.14 20.62
N PHE A 335 -9.85 -3.38 19.53
CA PHE A 335 -11.05 -2.96 18.81
C PHE A 335 -11.81 -4.13 18.14
N MET A 336 -11.21 -5.32 18.08
CA MET A 336 -11.85 -6.52 17.57
C MET A 336 -12.52 -7.34 18.69
N GLY A 337 -12.28 -7.03 19.97
CA GLY A 337 -12.74 -7.85 21.10
C GLY A 337 -12.16 -9.27 21.02
N GLU A 338 -10.88 -9.42 20.70
CA GLU A 338 -10.21 -10.72 20.69
C GLU A 338 -10.22 -11.38 22.07
N HIS A 339 -10.16 -10.61 23.17
CA HIS A 339 -10.31 -11.17 24.52
C HIS A 339 -11.67 -11.83 24.74
N ASP A 340 -12.76 -11.12 24.43
CA ASP A 340 -14.14 -11.59 24.65
C ASP A 340 -14.56 -12.72 23.70
N THR A 341 -13.73 -13.01 22.71
CA THR A 341 -13.92 -14.10 21.75
C THR A 341 -12.90 -15.22 21.93
N SER A 342 -12.25 -15.30 23.09
CA SER A 342 -11.23 -16.30 23.43
C SER A 342 -11.72 -17.30 24.48
N PRO A 343 -12.30 -18.45 24.10
CA PRO A 343 -12.82 -19.44 25.06
C PRO A 343 -11.71 -20.13 25.88
N VAL A 344 -10.50 -20.21 25.32
CA VAL A 344 -9.27 -20.65 25.98
C VAL A 344 -8.12 -19.81 25.42
N ASP A 345 -7.01 -19.70 26.16
CA ASP A 345 -5.80 -19.05 25.67
C ASP A 345 -5.43 -19.53 24.26
N LEU A 346 -4.94 -18.61 23.43
CA LEU A 346 -4.51 -18.83 22.04
C LEU A 346 -5.64 -19.14 21.04
N ILE A 347 -6.86 -19.43 21.48
CA ILE A 347 -7.99 -19.69 20.58
C ILE A 347 -8.87 -18.46 20.46
N THR A 348 -9.12 -17.98 19.24
CA THR A 348 -10.19 -17.01 18.99
C THR A 348 -11.31 -17.66 18.18
N ARG A 349 -12.56 -17.52 18.64
CA ARG A 349 -13.73 -18.20 18.09
C ARG A 349 -14.86 -17.22 17.80
N ARG A 350 -15.09 -16.93 16.52
CA ARG A 350 -16.12 -15.97 16.05
C ARG A 350 -17.12 -16.51 15.03
N TYR A 351 -16.78 -17.61 14.36
CA TYR A 351 -17.59 -18.17 13.28
C TYR A 351 -17.92 -19.62 13.56
N PRO A 352 -19.01 -20.22 13.04
CA PRO A 352 -19.44 -21.58 13.40
C PRO A 352 -18.51 -22.75 13.04
N GLN A 353 -17.60 -22.61 12.07
CA GLN A 353 -16.69 -23.70 11.67
C GLN A 353 -15.22 -23.31 11.68
N ILE A 354 -14.91 -22.07 12.07
CA ILE A 354 -13.55 -21.50 12.00
C ILE A 354 -13.06 -21.18 13.40
N ALA A 355 -11.82 -21.57 13.69
CA ALA A 355 -11.09 -21.08 14.87
C ALA A 355 -9.74 -20.49 14.45
N ILE A 356 -9.26 -19.53 15.23
CA ILE A 356 -7.91 -18.99 15.11
C ILE A 356 -7.06 -19.59 16.21
N LEU A 357 -5.87 -20.08 15.87
CA LEU A 357 -4.84 -20.50 16.83
C LEU A 357 -3.67 -19.51 16.76
N LYS A 358 -3.31 -18.90 17.90
CA LYS A 358 -2.25 -17.88 18.03
C LYS A 358 -1.01 -18.41 18.76
N PRO A 359 -0.23 -19.35 18.20
CA PRO A 359 0.89 -19.98 18.92
C PRO A 359 2.13 -19.08 19.08
N PHE A 360 2.18 -17.95 18.36
CA PHE A 360 3.35 -17.08 18.30
C PHE A 360 2.93 -15.61 18.26
N ASN A 361 3.40 -14.81 19.21
CA ASN A 361 2.94 -13.43 19.44
C ASN A 361 4.04 -12.38 19.14
N THR A 362 4.69 -12.49 17.99
CA THR A 362 5.54 -11.44 17.41
C THR A 362 5.78 -11.73 15.93
N CYS A 363 6.43 -10.81 15.22
CA CYS A 363 6.75 -10.92 13.79
C CYS A 363 8.24 -10.64 13.55
N ALA A 364 8.72 -10.93 12.33
CA ALA A 364 10.04 -10.47 11.86
C ALA A 364 10.07 -8.96 11.56
N GLN A 365 8.91 -8.37 11.32
CA GLN A 365 8.68 -6.96 11.04
C GLN A 365 7.30 -6.56 11.56
N ILE A 366 7.18 -5.36 12.11
CA ILE A 366 5.93 -4.85 12.69
C ILE A 366 5.27 -3.87 11.73
N CYS A 367 4.01 -4.12 11.41
CA CYS A 367 3.22 -3.24 10.54
C CYS A 367 2.58 -2.14 11.39
N VAL A 368 2.60 -0.89 10.94
CA VAL A 368 1.94 0.25 11.61
C VAL A 368 0.45 0.01 11.77
N TYR A 369 -0.18 -0.60 10.76
CA TYR A 369 -1.60 -0.95 10.76
C TYR A 369 -1.90 -2.29 11.49
N CYS A 370 -0.94 -2.88 12.21
CA CYS A 370 -1.10 -4.20 12.85
C CYS A 370 -2.24 -4.21 13.87
N GLN A 371 -3.22 -5.10 13.67
CA GLN A 371 -4.39 -5.21 14.55
C GLN A 371 -4.07 -5.71 15.97
N ARG A 372 -2.88 -6.28 16.18
CA ARG A 372 -2.39 -6.82 17.46
C ARG A 372 -1.17 -6.08 17.99
N ASN A 373 -0.92 -4.85 17.53
CA ASN A 373 0.15 -3.99 18.06
C ASN A 373 0.07 -3.82 19.59
N TRP A 374 -1.11 -3.96 20.18
CA TRP A 374 -1.35 -3.92 21.62
C TRP A 374 -0.89 -5.16 22.41
N GLU A 375 -0.79 -6.32 21.75
CA GLU A 375 -0.26 -7.57 22.31
C GLU A 375 1.27 -7.64 22.26
N ILE A 376 1.91 -6.84 21.41
CA ILE A 376 3.32 -6.96 21.05
C ILE A 376 4.11 -5.75 21.54
N GLU A 377 5.02 -5.96 22.49
CA GLU A 377 5.92 -4.88 22.98
C GLU A 377 7.16 -4.70 22.12
N ARG A 378 7.64 -5.78 21.49
CA ARG A 378 8.92 -5.80 20.76
C ARG A 378 8.85 -6.74 19.56
N VAL A 379 9.57 -6.38 18.50
CA VAL A 379 9.83 -7.27 17.37
C VAL A 379 10.75 -8.42 17.81
N LEU A 380 10.43 -9.65 17.37
CA LEU A 380 11.11 -10.87 17.79
C LEU A 380 11.21 -10.98 19.33
N GLU A 381 10.11 -10.71 20.03
CA GLU A 381 10.02 -10.84 21.49
C GLU A 381 10.49 -12.24 21.95
N PRO A 382 11.50 -12.36 22.82
CA PRO A 382 12.03 -13.65 23.26
C PRO A 382 10.99 -14.63 23.82
N LYS A 383 9.93 -14.12 24.45
CA LYS A 383 8.81 -14.91 25.00
C LYS A 383 7.59 -14.96 24.07
N ALA A 384 7.77 -14.70 22.77
CA ALA A 384 6.66 -14.71 21.81
C ALA A 384 6.05 -16.09 21.58
N LEU A 385 6.81 -17.17 21.74
CA LEU A 385 6.27 -18.51 21.61
C LEU A 385 5.41 -18.85 22.84
N ALA A 386 4.18 -19.28 22.58
CA ALA A 386 3.28 -19.73 23.63
C ALA A 386 3.86 -20.90 24.42
N SER A 387 3.53 -20.98 25.71
CA SER A 387 3.96 -22.08 26.56
C SER A 387 3.40 -23.41 26.05
N GLN A 388 4.13 -24.50 26.27
CA GLN A 388 3.65 -25.84 25.87
C GLN A 388 2.26 -26.13 26.46
N LYS A 389 2.08 -25.82 27.74
CA LYS A 389 0.82 -25.97 28.46
C LYS A 389 -0.34 -25.24 27.79
N SER A 390 -0.14 -23.99 27.36
CA SER A 390 -1.18 -23.20 26.68
C SER A 390 -1.50 -23.77 25.29
N VAL A 391 -0.49 -24.24 24.55
CA VAL A 391 -0.70 -24.89 23.25
C VAL A 391 -1.47 -26.20 23.40
N ASP A 392 -1.12 -27.02 24.39
CA ASP A 392 -1.80 -28.30 24.64
C ASP A 392 -3.27 -28.07 25.03
N ALA A 393 -3.55 -27.11 25.92
CA ALA A 393 -4.93 -26.73 26.28
C ALA A 393 -5.74 -26.24 25.07
N ALA A 394 -5.14 -25.44 24.18
CA ALA A 394 -5.78 -24.99 22.96
C ALA A 394 -6.08 -26.15 21.98
N LEU A 395 -5.17 -27.12 21.88
CA LEU A 395 -5.35 -28.31 21.05
C LEU A 395 -6.41 -29.26 21.63
N GLU A 396 -6.48 -29.40 22.95
CA GLU A 396 -7.51 -30.16 23.67
C GLU A 396 -8.90 -29.55 23.48
N TRP A 397 -9.01 -28.21 23.58
CA TRP A 397 -10.26 -27.52 23.27
C TRP A 397 -10.74 -27.82 21.84
N LEU A 398 -9.84 -27.86 20.86
CA LEU A 398 -10.18 -28.27 19.49
C LEU A 398 -10.63 -29.74 19.40
N ASP A 399 -10.15 -30.63 20.27
CA ASP A 399 -10.66 -32.00 20.32
C ASP A 399 -12.11 -32.06 20.81
N GLU A 400 -12.51 -31.20 21.73
CA GLU A 400 -13.89 -31.15 22.23
C GLU A 400 -14.86 -30.53 21.21
N HIS A 401 -14.36 -29.70 20.29
CA HIS A 401 -15.18 -28.87 19.38
C HIS A 401 -15.13 -29.37 17.92
N LYS A 402 -15.67 -30.56 17.67
CA LYS A 402 -15.62 -31.24 16.36
C LYS A 402 -16.30 -30.51 15.19
N SER A 403 -17.10 -29.47 15.44
CA SER A 403 -17.68 -28.61 14.39
C SER A 403 -16.66 -27.64 13.76
N VAL A 404 -15.47 -27.49 14.36
CA VAL A 404 -14.40 -26.60 13.88
C VAL A 404 -13.49 -27.33 12.90
N GLY A 405 -13.69 -27.13 11.61
CA GLY A 405 -12.89 -27.80 10.58
C GLY A 405 -11.86 -26.94 9.85
N ASP A 406 -11.97 -25.61 9.95
CA ASP A 406 -11.02 -24.65 9.35
C ASP A 406 -10.28 -23.91 10.46
N ILE A 407 -8.96 -24.12 10.54
CA ILE A 407 -8.12 -23.53 11.58
C ILE A 407 -7.14 -22.55 10.94
N LEU A 408 -7.19 -21.29 11.37
CA LEU A 408 -6.23 -20.26 11.00
C LEU A 408 -5.11 -20.18 12.04
N VAL A 409 -3.91 -20.65 11.69
CA VAL A 409 -2.70 -20.47 12.49
C VAL A 409 -2.11 -19.08 12.19
N THR A 410 -2.07 -18.21 13.20
CA THR A 410 -1.61 -16.82 13.09
C THR A 410 -1.08 -16.32 14.46
N GLY A 411 -1.41 -15.09 14.87
CA GLY A 411 -0.91 -14.41 16.06
C GLY A 411 -0.19 -13.15 15.61
N GLY A 412 1.13 -13.14 15.77
CA GLY A 412 2.02 -12.35 14.94
C GLY A 412 2.26 -13.04 13.59
N ASP A 413 3.44 -13.63 13.40
CA ASP A 413 3.76 -14.41 12.20
C ASP A 413 4.28 -15.82 12.57
N PRO A 414 3.49 -16.89 12.39
CA PRO A 414 3.87 -18.25 12.78
C PRO A 414 5.03 -18.81 11.96
N MET A 415 5.29 -18.28 10.75
CA MET A 415 6.41 -18.73 9.92
C MET A 415 7.76 -18.29 10.46
N VAL A 416 7.80 -17.38 11.44
CA VAL A 416 9.04 -17.00 12.15
C VAL A 416 9.49 -18.07 13.13
N MET A 417 8.59 -18.97 13.57
CA MET A 417 8.93 -20.09 14.45
C MET A 417 9.96 -21.03 13.82
N LYS A 418 10.66 -21.79 14.67
CA LYS A 418 11.55 -22.87 14.21
C LYS A 418 10.72 -23.94 13.50
N ASP A 419 11.33 -24.58 12.50
CA ASP A 419 10.70 -25.65 11.71
C ASP A 419 10.04 -26.73 12.60
N SER A 420 10.72 -27.18 13.63
CA SER A 420 10.20 -28.21 14.55
C SER A 420 8.96 -27.78 15.34
N GLN A 421 8.84 -26.49 15.64
CA GLN A 421 7.70 -25.94 16.38
C GLN A 421 6.47 -25.85 15.47
N LEU A 422 6.66 -25.36 14.24
CA LEU A 422 5.61 -25.31 13.23
C LEU A 422 5.15 -26.73 12.85
N GLU A 423 6.09 -27.64 12.60
CA GLU A 423 5.81 -29.03 12.28
C GLU A 423 4.98 -29.71 13.37
N ARG A 424 5.31 -29.48 14.65
CA ARG A 424 4.53 -30.02 15.77
C ARG A 424 3.09 -29.51 15.78
N ILE A 425 2.86 -28.23 15.51
CA ILE A 425 1.49 -27.68 15.44
C ILE A 425 0.74 -28.32 14.27
N LEU A 426 1.36 -28.36 13.08
CA LEU A 426 0.75 -28.97 11.91
C LEU A 426 0.44 -30.45 12.12
N ALA A 427 1.35 -31.22 12.73
CA ALA A 427 1.14 -32.62 13.05
C ALA A 427 -0.08 -32.83 13.97
N ASN A 428 -0.18 -32.05 15.04
CA ASN A 428 -1.30 -32.15 15.99
C ASN A 428 -2.63 -31.76 15.36
N LEU A 429 -2.68 -30.67 14.59
CA LEU A 429 -3.90 -30.27 13.87
C LEU A 429 -4.27 -31.32 12.80
N SER A 430 -3.27 -31.89 12.14
CA SER A 430 -3.45 -32.90 11.09
C SER A 430 -3.95 -34.25 11.60
N ALA A 431 -3.68 -34.59 12.87
CA ALA A 431 -4.19 -35.79 13.51
C ALA A 431 -5.70 -35.71 13.82
N LYS A 432 -6.29 -34.51 13.79
CA LYS A 432 -7.71 -34.29 14.09
C LYS A 432 -8.55 -34.52 12.83
N ASN A 433 -9.28 -35.63 12.77
CA ASN A 433 -10.07 -36.05 11.58
C ASN A 433 -11.10 -35.02 11.08
N HIS A 434 -11.58 -34.12 11.94
CA HIS A 434 -12.58 -33.10 11.60
C HIS A 434 -11.95 -31.83 10.99
N VAL A 435 -10.62 -31.69 11.05
CA VAL A 435 -9.88 -30.56 10.49
C VAL A 435 -9.58 -30.82 9.02
N TYR A 436 -10.37 -30.19 8.15
CA TYR A 436 -10.23 -30.28 6.70
C TYR A 436 -9.41 -29.13 6.09
N ARG A 437 -9.15 -28.07 6.84
CA ARG A 437 -8.32 -26.95 6.37
C ARG A 437 -7.48 -26.35 7.48
N ILE A 438 -6.19 -26.13 7.18
CA ILE A 438 -5.28 -25.33 8.00
C ILE A 438 -4.81 -24.16 7.15
N ARG A 439 -5.22 -22.96 7.53
CA ARG A 439 -4.73 -21.72 6.93
C ARG A 439 -3.59 -21.18 7.76
N ILE A 440 -2.53 -20.71 7.12
CA ILE A 440 -1.41 -20.06 7.79
C ILE A 440 -1.40 -18.59 7.37
N GLY A 441 -1.78 -17.71 8.29
CA GLY A 441 -1.70 -16.27 8.10
C GLY A 441 -0.27 -15.81 8.36
N THR A 442 0.42 -15.36 7.31
CA THR A 442 1.85 -15.01 7.39
C THR A 442 2.20 -13.89 6.44
N ARG A 443 3.00 -12.93 6.90
CA ARG A 443 3.56 -11.87 6.06
C ARG A 443 4.97 -12.21 5.57
N THR A 444 5.52 -13.34 6.02
CA THR A 444 6.87 -13.81 5.71
C THR A 444 7.21 -13.86 4.21
N PRO A 445 6.33 -14.25 3.27
CA PRO A 445 6.64 -14.14 1.83
C PRO A 445 7.00 -12.72 1.38
N VAL A 446 6.45 -11.71 2.06
CA VAL A 446 6.60 -10.29 1.76
C VAL A 446 7.83 -9.69 2.44
N VAL A 447 8.16 -10.12 3.67
CA VAL A 447 9.18 -9.46 4.51
C VAL A 447 10.42 -10.32 4.76
N LEU A 448 10.35 -11.62 4.49
CA LEU A 448 11.43 -12.58 4.71
C LEU A 448 11.25 -13.82 3.79
N PRO A 449 11.24 -13.66 2.45
CA PRO A 449 10.98 -14.78 1.54
C PRO A 449 12.01 -15.91 1.63
N MET A 450 13.23 -15.62 2.10
CA MET A 450 14.28 -16.62 2.37
C MET A 450 13.85 -17.71 3.38
N ARG A 451 12.78 -17.48 4.16
CA ARG A 451 12.26 -18.46 5.12
C ARG A 451 11.69 -19.72 4.45
N PHE A 452 11.32 -19.63 3.16
CA PHE A 452 10.80 -20.72 2.34
C PHE A 452 11.91 -21.61 1.79
N THR A 453 12.65 -22.20 2.73
CA THR A 453 13.67 -23.21 2.49
C THR A 453 13.04 -24.53 2.07
N ASP A 454 13.83 -25.41 1.46
CA ASP A 454 13.34 -26.73 1.01
C ASP A 454 12.82 -27.55 2.21
N ARG A 455 13.48 -27.45 3.36
CA ARG A 455 13.00 -28.09 4.61
C ARG A 455 11.63 -27.59 5.04
N LEU A 456 11.36 -26.29 4.97
CA LEU A 456 10.02 -25.77 5.29
C LEU A 456 8.99 -26.28 4.29
N MET A 457 9.34 -26.30 3.01
CA MET A 457 8.47 -26.81 1.95
C MET A 457 8.14 -28.30 2.14
N ASP A 458 9.10 -29.11 2.56
CA ASP A 458 8.89 -30.53 2.88
C ASP A 458 7.90 -30.70 4.04
N ILE A 459 8.02 -29.87 5.08
CA ILE A 459 7.09 -29.88 6.22
C ILE A 459 5.68 -29.54 5.76
N LEU A 460 5.51 -28.43 5.04
CA LEU A 460 4.18 -27.99 4.59
C LEU A 460 3.53 -29.01 3.65
N THR A 461 4.31 -29.56 2.70
CA THR A 461 3.84 -30.54 1.72
C THR A 461 3.38 -31.83 2.40
N ARG A 462 4.11 -32.29 3.43
CA ARG A 462 3.75 -33.50 4.19
C ARG A 462 2.34 -33.43 4.81
N TYR A 463 1.90 -32.24 5.22
CA TYR A 463 0.59 -32.06 5.86
C TYR A 463 -0.50 -31.58 4.91
N HIS A 464 -0.19 -31.31 3.64
CA HIS A 464 -1.14 -30.96 2.59
C HIS A 464 -1.60 -32.23 1.86
N GLU A 465 -2.80 -32.71 2.18
CA GLU A 465 -3.36 -33.98 1.68
C GLU A 465 -4.75 -33.77 1.03
N PRO A 466 -4.88 -33.10 -0.13
CA PRO A 466 -6.19 -32.94 -0.78
C PRO A 466 -6.80 -34.28 -1.23
N PRO A 467 -8.15 -34.44 -1.17
CA PRO A 467 -9.14 -33.49 -0.66
C PRO A 467 -9.34 -33.56 0.86
N LYS A 468 -8.65 -34.46 1.57
CA LYS A 468 -8.81 -34.69 3.01
C LYS A 468 -8.46 -33.45 3.84
N ARG A 469 -7.32 -32.81 3.55
CA ARG A 469 -6.87 -31.61 4.27
C ARG A 469 -6.09 -30.66 3.40
N GLU A 470 -6.54 -29.42 3.32
CA GLU A 470 -5.86 -28.34 2.63
C GLU A 470 -4.97 -27.54 3.60
N ILE A 471 -3.67 -27.45 3.31
CA ILE A 471 -2.83 -26.34 3.79
C ILE A 471 -2.96 -25.18 2.80
N ALA A 472 -3.33 -24.00 3.29
CA ALA A 472 -3.40 -22.78 2.50
C ALA A 472 -2.63 -21.64 3.17
N ILE A 473 -1.96 -20.82 2.37
CA ILE A 473 -1.17 -19.68 2.86
C ILE A 473 -1.94 -18.39 2.60
N VAL A 474 -2.07 -17.57 3.64
CA VAL A 474 -2.71 -16.26 3.56
C VAL A 474 -1.64 -15.19 3.77
N THR A 475 -1.20 -14.59 2.67
CA THR A 475 -0.17 -13.56 2.60
C THR A 475 -0.73 -12.16 2.87
N HIS A 476 0.17 -11.19 2.98
CA HIS A 476 -0.17 -9.82 3.35
C HIS A 476 0.65 -8.77 2.59
N PHE A 477 0.55 -8.81 1.27
CA PHE A 477 1.07 -7.78 0.35
C PHE A 477 0.10 -6.59 0.33
N GLU A 478 0.66 -5.39 0.42
CA GLU A 478 -0.04 -4.11 0.48
C GLU A 478 0.26 -3.20 -0.72
N HIS A 479 1.35 -3.47 -1.44
CA HIS A 479 1.74 -2.66 -2.60
C HIS A 479 2.53 -3.48 -3.64
N SER A 480 2.38 -3.15 -4.92
CA SER A 480 3.05 -3.83 -6.04
C SER A 480 4.57 -3.85 -5.93
N TYR A 481 5.15 -2.83 -5.30
CA TYR A 481 6.58 -2.75 -5.04
C TYR A 481 7.05 -3.91 -4.16
N GLU A 482 6.22 -4.48 -3.30
CA GLU A 482 6.60 -5.61 -2.44
C GLU A 482 6.70 -6.95 -3.20
N ILE A 483 6.18 -7.02 -4.43
CA ILE A 483 6.20 -8.24 -5.25
C ILE A 483 7.56 -8.35 -5.92
N THR A 484 8.50 -9.00 -5.25
CA THR A 484 9.89 -9.13 -5.68
C THR A 484 10.17 -10.49 -6.34
N PRO A 485 11.32 -10.68 -7.00
CA PRO A 485 11.73 -12.00 -7.47
C PRO A 485 11.81 -13.05 -6.35
N GLU A 486 12.34 -12.69 -5.16
CA GLU A 486 12.41 -13.61 -4.03
C GLU A 486 11.04 -13.95 -3.45
N ALA A 487 10.15 -12.96 -3.34
CA ALA A 487 8.77 -13.17 -2.88
C ALA A 487 7.98 -14.04 -3.87
N MET A 488 8.15 -13.78 -5.17
CA MET A 488 7.61 -14.61 -6.24
C MET A 488 8.14 -16.05 -6.13
N GLU A 489 9.44 -16.25 -5.93
CA GLU A 489 10.02 -17.59 -5.79
C GLU A 489 9.41 -18.36 -4.61
N ALA A 490 9.30 -17.72 -3.44
CA ALA A 490 8.64 -18.30 -2.26
C ALA A 490 7.18 -18.70 -2.56
N VAL A 491 6.42 -17.84 -3.23
CA VAL A 491 5.05 -18.15 -3.68
C VAL A 491 5.04 -19.29 -4.68
N GLN A 492 5.95 -19.32 -5.65
CA GLN A 492 6.02 -20.36 -6.67
C GLN A 492 6.33 -21.74 -6.06
N LYS A 493 7.17 -21.81 -5.02
CA LYS A 493 7.37 -23.07 -4.27
C LYS A 493 6.06 -23.58 -3.67
N LEU A 494 5.27 -22.71 -3.04
CA LEU A 494 3.94 -23.05 -2.49
C LEU A 494 2.96 -23.50 -3.57
N ARG A 495 2.87 -22.76 -4.68
CA ARG A 495 1.95 -23.08 -5.79
C ARG A 495 2.31 -24.39 -6.48
N LYS A 496 3.59 -24.67 -6.69
CA LYS A 496 4.07 -25.95 -7.26
C LYS A 496 3.80 -27.14 -6.34
N ALA A 497 3.74 -26.92 -5.03
CA ALA A 497 3.32 -27.93 -4.04
C ALA A 497 1.79 -28.13 -3.97
N GLY A 498 1.01 -27.46 -4.83
CA GLY A 498 -0.45 -27.59 -4.88
C GLY A 498 -1.21 -26.70 -3.88
N MET A 499 -0.52 -25.85 -3.11
CA MET A 499 -1.15 -25.04 -2.07
C MET A 499 -1.84 -23.79 -2.65
N SER A 500 -2.98 -23.46 -2.06
CA SER A 500 -3.65 -22.17 -2.28
C SER A 500 -2.86 -21.05 -1.61
N VAL A 501 -2.65 -19.94 -2.32
CA VAL A 501 -1.99 -18.75 -1.80
C VAL A 501 -2.91 -17.56 -2.00
N TYR A 502 -3.40 -17.00 -0.91
CA TYR A 502 -4.35 -15.90 -0.86
C TYR A 502 -3.67 -14.65 -0.35
N ASN A 503 -4.13 -13.46 -0.75
CA ASN A 503 -3.68 -12.20 -0.17
C ASN A 503 -4.80 -11.49 0.58
N GLN A 504 -4.51 -11.08 1.81
CA GLN A 504 -5.29 -10.08 2.52
C GLN A 504 -4.56 -8.75 2.41
N GLN A 505 -5.25 -7.70 1.98
CA GLN A 505 -4.72 -6.35 1.94
C GLN A 505 -5.46 -5.51 2.99
N VAL A 506 -4.78 -4.56 3.64
CA VAL A 506 -5.42 -3.48 4.40
C VAL A 506 -5.47 -2.22 3.53
N TYR A 507 -6.69 -1.72 3.28
CA TYR A 507 -6.88 -0.43 2.64
C TYR A 507 -6.60 0.69 3.65
N THR A 508 -5.57 1.46 3.37
CA THR A 508 -5.07 2.57 4.18
C THR A 508 -5.05 3.83 3.32
N VAL A 509 -4.98 5.01 3.93
CA VAL A 509 -4.74 6.26 3.17
C VAL A 509 -3.48 6.15 2.31
N GLU A 510 -2.45 5.46 2.83
CA GLU A 510 -1.12 5.36 2.22
C GLU A 510 -1.06 4.44 0.99
N ASN A 511 -2.09 3.64 0.72
CA ASN A 511 -2.24 2.81 -0.50
C ASN A 511 -3.59 3.01 -1.21
N SER A 512 -4.21 4.18 -0.97
CA SER A 512 -5.53 4.56 -1.50
C SER A 512 -5.49 5.31 -2.84
N ARG A 513 -4.30 5.51 -3.44
CA ARG A 513 -4.19 6.31 -4.67
C ARG A 513 -4.90 5.61 -5.83
N ARG A 514 -5.45 6.41 -6.75
CA ARG A 514 -6.26 5.90 -7.87
C ARG A 514 -5.51 4.81 -8.65
N PHE A 515 -6.15 3.65 -8.81
CA PHE A 515 -5.62 2.42 -9.42
C PHE A 515 -4.46 1.71 -8.70
N GLU A 516 -3.94 2.21 -7.58
CA GLU A 516 -2.81 1.59 -6.85
C GLU A 516 -3.13 0.16 -6.42
N THR A 517 -4.25 -0.01 -5.72
CA THR A 517 -4.73 -1.32 -5.30
C THR A 517 -5.13 -2.22 -6.48
N VAL A 518 -5.60 -1.64 -7.59
CA VAL A 518 -5.93 -2.41 -8.81
C VAL A 518 -4.65 -2.99 -9.42
N LYS A 519 -3.58 -2.20 -9.47
CA LYS A 519 -2.26 -2.66 -9.92
C LYS A 519 -1.72 -3.78 -9.02
N LEU A 520 -1.85 -3.66 -7.70
CA LEU A 520 -1.49 -4.73 -6.76
C LEU A 520 -2.22 -6.03 -7.09
N ARG A 521 -3.55 -5.99 -7.29
CA ARG A 521 -4.33 -7.21 -7.60
C ARG A 521 -3.89 -7.87 -8.92
N ARG A 522 -3.56 -7.07 -9.95
CA ARG A 522 -3.01 -7.57 -11.22
C ARG A 522 -1.69 -8.30 -10.99
N ASP A 523 -0.78 -7.68 -10.25
CA ASP A 523 0.56 -8.24 -10.01
C ASP A 523 0.53 -9.46 -9.07
N LEU A 524 -0.37 -9.49 -8.09
CA LEU A 524 -0.57 -10.68 -7.25
C LEU A 524 -0.97 -11.89 -8.10
N LYS A 525 -1.91 -11.68 -9.03
CA LYS A 525 -2.34 -12.75 -9.94
C LYS A 525 -1.19 -13.23 -10.83
N SER A 526 -0.27 -12.36 -11.26
CA SER A 526 0.85 -12.77 -12.13
C SER A 526 1.85 -13.68 -11.43
N ILE A 527 1.96 -13.61 -10.09
CA ILE A 527 2.83 -14.50 -9.29
C ILE A 527 2.09 -15.70 -8.70
N GLY A 528 0.79 -15.87 -8.99
CA GLY A 528 -0.02 -16.99 -8.51
C GLY A 528 -0.63 -16.78 -7.11
N VAL A 529 -0.76 -15.53 -6.66
CA VAL A 529 -1.48 -15.17 -5.44
C VAL A 529 -2.89 -14.68 -5.78
N ASP A 530 -3.89 -15.22 -5.11
CA ASP A 530 -5.29 -14.84 -5.27
C ASP A 530 -5.64 -13.67 -4.33
N PRO A 531 -6.03 -12.49 -4.85
CA PRO A 531 -6.56 -11.43 -4.00
C PRO A 531 -7.83 -11.91 -3.29
N TYR A 532 -7.81 -11.93 -1.96
CA TYR A 532 -8.87 -12.55 -1.15
C TYR A 532 -9.72 -11.51 -0.41
N TYR A 533 -9.12 -10.77 0.52
CA TYR A 533 -9.81 -9.68 1.22
C TYR A 533 -9.08 -8.34 1.04
N THR A 534 -9.87 -7.28 1.01
CA THR A 534 -9.41 -5.92 1.27
C THR A 534 -10.12 -5.45 2.53
N PHE A 535 -9.38 -5.41 3.65
CA PHE A 535 -9.89 -4.95 4.93
C PHE A 535 -9.85 -3.43 5.02
N ASN A 536 -10.89 -2.83 5.58
CA ASN A 536 -10.83 -1.44 6.01
C ASN A 536 -10.18 -1.34 7.40
N MET A 537 -9.42 -0.28 7.66
CA MET A 537 -8.87 -0.01 8.99
C MET A 537 -10.00 0.42 9.94
N LYS A 538 -10.49 -0.50 10.77
CA LYS A 538 -11.48 -0.20 11.82
C LYS A 538 -10.79 -0.04 13.16
N GLY A 539 -11.18 0.99 13.94
CA GLY A 539 -10.78 1.14 15.34
C GLY A 539 -9.30 1.45 15.57
N LYS A 540 -8.64 2.05 14.56
CA LYS A 540 -7.22 2.41 14.57
C LYS A 540 -7.02 3.92 14.71
N GLU A 541 -7.54 4.49 15.79
CA GLU A 541 -7.44 5.93 16.05
C GLU A 541 -5.99 6.40 16.15
N GLU A 542 -5.05 5.54 16.56
CA GLU A 542 -3.61 5.84 16.53
C GLU A 542 -3.07 6.09 15.11
N THR A 543 -3.85 5.78 14.07
CA THR A 543 -3.49 6.08 12.67
C THR A 543 -4.38 7.14 12.04
N SER A 544 -5.32 7.74 12.79
CA SER A 544 -6.13 8.86 12.31
C SER A 544 -5.23 10.08 12.14
N ARG A 545 -4.98 10.48 10.90
CA ARG A 545 -4.27 11.71 10.55
C ARG A 545 -5.25 12.74 10.02
#